data_AF-A0A8F9TVZ4-F1
#
_entry.id   AF-A0A8F9TVZ4-F1
#
_cell.length_a   1.000
_cell.length_b   1.000
_cell.length_c   1.000
_cell.angle_alpha   90.00
_cell.angle_beta   90.00
_cell.angle_gamma   90.00
#
_symmetry.space_group_name_H-M   'P 1'
#
loop_
_entity.id
_entity.type
_entity.pdbx_description
1 polymer ?
#
loop_
_entity_poly.entity_id
_entity_poly.type
_entity_poly.pdbx_seq_one_letter_code
_entity_poly.pdbx_strand_id
1 'polypeptide(L)'
;MTAPQLKKYRVHVAAWMKARAARGLPADDATRYELHRRTIGRACSSRDFTQKEFDDVLGALLAESAPGDLDAQLGQIEQARLRLVKLTARMHFLSLHIGVDVGRESSYLRGIARNLFASDEIERLTDEQIPKLIGVLERRCRQMHTPERVKDIIKQSYDHAEKQAAIASRVQWAERKPPEGDNPF
;
A
#
# COMPACT_ATOMS: atom_id res chain seq x y z
N MET A 1 10.05 8.31 -2.70
CA MET A 1 10.10 7.30 -1.61
C MET A 1 10.27 7.94 -0.22
N THR A 2 9.70 7.35 0.84
CA THR A 2 9.83 7.85 2.24
C THR A 2 11.10 7.33 2.94
N ALA A 3 11.53 7.96 4.03
CA ALA A 3 12.71 7.50 4.79
C ALA A 3 12.58 6.04 5.33
N PRO A 4 11.43 5.62 5.88
CA PRO A 4 11.21 4.21 6.25
C PRO A 4 11.33 3.25 5.06
N GLN A 5 10.80 3.61 3.89
CA GLN A 5 10.91 2.79 2.68
C GLN A 5 12.35 2.67 2.20
N LEU A 6 13.12 3.76 2.25
CA LEU A 6 14.53 3.73 1.89
C LEU A 6 15.34 2.84 2.83
N LYS A 7 15.02 2.86 4.13
CA LYS A 7 15.62 1.93 5.10
C LYS A 7 15.29 0.48 4.74
N LYS A 8 14.00 0.18 4.50
CA LYS A 8 13.56 -1.16 4.09
C LYS A 8 14.26 -1.62 2.82
N TYR A 9 14.26 -0.79 1.78
CA TYR A 9 14.98 -1.02 0.52
C TYR A 9 16.43 -1.45 0.74
N ARG A 10 17.19 -0.67 1.53
CA ARG A 10 18.61 -0.93 1.79
C ARG A 10 18.85 -2.29 2.45
N VAL A 11 17.98 -2.69 3.38
CA VAL A 11 18.06 -4.01 4.03
C VAL A 11 17.90 -5.13 3.01
N HIS A 12 16.89 -5.04 2.13
CA HIS A 12 16.67 -6.08 1.12
C HIS A 12 17.72 -6.09 0.02
N VAL A 13 18.28 -4.92 -0.36
CA VAL A 13 19.44 -4.87 -1.27
C VAL A 13 20.65 -5.55 -0.66
N ALA A 14 20.95 -5.33 0.62
CA ALA A 14 22.07 -5.98 1.29
C ALA A 14 21.88 -7.51 1.34
N ALA A 15 20.68 -7.99 1.66
CA ALA A 15 20.35 -9.41 1.64
C ALA A 15 20.48 -10.01 0.23
N TRP A 16 20.00 -9.31 -0.79
CA TRP A 16 20.12 -9.68 -2.19
C TRP A 16 21.56 -9.75 -2.68
N MET A 17 22.39 -8.74 -2.37
CA MET A 17 23.82 -8.75 -2.70
C MET A 17 24.52 -9.96 -2.05
N LYS A 18 24.23 -10.24 -0.77
CA LYS A 18 24.78 -11.40 -0.07
C LYS A 18 24.37 -12.73 -0.72
N ALA A 19 23.09 -12.87 -1.08
CA ALA A 19 22.58 -14.08 -1.73
C ALA A 19 23.21 -14.32 -3.12
N ARG A 20 23.44 -13.25 -3.89
CA ARG A 20 24.12 -13.33 -5.19
C ARG A 20 25.59 -13.66 -5.07
N ALA A 21 26.30 -13.00 -4.14
CA ALA A 21 27.70 -13.31 -3.86
C ALA A 21 27.89 -14.78 -3.45
N ALA A 22 26.99 -15.33 -2.63
CA ALA A 22 27.02 -16.74 -2.24
C ALA A 22 26.84 -17.72 -3.42
N ARG A 23 26.24 -17.26 -4.53
CA ARG A 23 26.06 -18.04 -5.77
C ARG A 23 27.12 -17.72 -6.83
N GLY A 24 28.12 -16.90 -6.51
CA GLY A 24 29.14 -16.45 -7.47
C GLY A 24 28.60 -15.52 -8.56
N LEU A 25 27.45 -14.88 -8.34
CA LEU A 25 26.83 -13.96 -9.29
C LEU A 25 27.28 -12.51 -9.04
N PRO A 26 27.35 -11.64 -10.08
CA PRO A 26 27.63 -10.22 -9.91
C PRO A 26 26.63 -9.56 -8.97
N ALA A 27 27.12 -8.71 -8.05
CA ALA A 27 26.32 -8.02 -7.03
C ALA A 27 26.62 -6.51 -6.97
N ASP A 28 27.03 -5.94 -8.10
CA ASP A 28 27.37 -4.53 -8.23
C ASP A 28 26.13 -3.64 -8.48
N ASP A 29 26.39 -2.33 -8.53
CA ASP A 29 25.35 -1.32 -8.75
C ASP A 29 24.68 -1.47 -10.12
N ALA A 30 25.44 -1.83 -11.16
CA ALA A 30 24.92 -2.04 -12.51
C ALA A 30 23.91 -3.19 -12.55
N THR A 31 24.21 -4.30 -11.87
CA THR A 31 23.31 -5.44 -11.74
C THR A 31 22.04 -5.07 -10.97
N ARG A 32 22.16 -4.23 -9.94
CA ARG A 32 21.00 -3.71 -9.21
C ARG A 32 20.11 -2.83 -10.10
N TYR A 33 20.71 -1.94 -10.88
CA TYR A 33 19.97 -1.11 -11.85
C TYR A 33 19.31 -1.94 -12.95
N GLU A 34 19.94 -3.04 -13.38
CA GLU A 34 19.32 -3.98 -14.31
C GLU A 34 18.11 -4.68 -13.69
N LEU A 35 18.18 -5.08 -12.42
CA LEU A 35 17.02 -5.61 -11.69
C LEU A 35 15.88 -4.58 -11.66
N HIS A 36 16.18 -3.29 -11.44
CA HIS A 36 15.16 -2.24 -11.52
C HIS A 36 14.55 -2.18 -12.92
N ARG A 37 15.39 -2.11 -13.96
CA ARG A 37 14.95 -2.01 -15.36
C ARG A 37 14.04 -3.17 -15.75
N ARG A 38 14.42 -4.40 -15.41
CA ARG A 38 13.61 -5.60 -15.68
C ARG A 38 12.27 -5.58 -14.93
N THR A 39 12.25 -5.02 -13.73
CA THR A 39 11.06 -5.06 -12.86
C THR A 39 10.05 -3.96 -13.20
N ILE A 40 10.51 -2.75 -13.48
CA ILE A 40 9.63 -1.56 -13.66
C ILE A 40 9.76 -0.92 -15.05
N GLY A 41 10.48 -1.56 -15.98
CA GLY A 41 10.67 -1.09 -17.36
C GLY A 41 11.64 0.07 -17.53
N ARG A 42 12.25 0.58 -16.44
CA ARG A 42 13.22 1.68 -16.48
C ARG A 42 14.29 1.55 -15.41
N ALA A 43 15.50 2.01 -15.72
CA ALA A 43 16.56 2.16 -14.73
C ALA A 43 16.40 3.51 -14.02
N CYS A 44 16.02 3.52 -12.74
CA CYS A 44 15.96 4.73 -11.94
C CYS A 44 16.55 4.52 -10.55
N SER A 45 16.88 5.65 -9.90
CA SER A 45 17.34 5.67 -8.53
C SER A 45 16.21 5.18 -7.62
N SER A 46 16.57 4.46 -6.55
CA SER A 46 15.57 4.03 -5.57
C SER A 46 14.84 5.18 -4.90
N ARG A 47 15.37 6.41 -4.95
CA ARG A 47 14.68 7.62 -4.45
C ARG A 47 13.45 7.98 -5.29
N ASP A 48 13.47 7.61 -6.56
CA ASP A 48 12.48 8.03 -7.57
C ASP A 48 11.37 7.01 -7.77
N PHE A 49 11.36 5.93 -6.99
CA PHE A 49 10.27 4.97 -7.01
C PHE A 49 8.96 5.62 -6.56
N THR A 50 7.94 5.42 -7.38
CA THR A 50 6.54 5.44 -6.95
C THR A 50 6.32 4.32 -5.93
N GLN A 51 5.20 4.40 -5.20
CA GLN A 51 4.85 3.39 -4.22
C GLN A 51 4.73 1.99 -4.85
N LYS A 52 4.12 1.91 -6.04
CA LYS A 52 3.96 0.67 -6.79
C LYS A 52 5.31 0.11 -7.22
N GLU A 53 6.15 0.94 -7.84
CA GLU A 53 7.48 0.53 -8.30
C GLU A 53 8.35 0.02 -7.14
N PHE A 54 8.26 0.68 -5.97
CA PHE A 54 8.96 0.22 -4.77
C PHE A 54 8.52 -1.18 -4.36
N ASP A 55 7.22 -1.46 -4.38
CA ASP A 55 6.69 -2.77 -4.02
C ASP A 55 7.09 -3.86 -5.03
N ASP A 56 7.06 -3.53 -6.33
CA ASP A 56 7.47 -4.45 -7.40
C ASP A 56 8.96 -4.82 -7.26
N VAL A 57 9.82 -3.82 -7.08
CA VAL A 57 11.27 -4.02 -6.90
C VAL A 57 11.58 -4.79 -5.61
N LEU A 58 10.85 -4.52 -4.52
CA LEU A 58 11.02 -5.24 -3.28
C LEU A 58 10.66 -6.73 -3.43
N GLY A 59 9.61 -7.04 -4.19
CA GLY A 59 9.23 -8.41 -4.55
C GLY A 59 10.32 -9.12 -5.35
N ALA A 60 10.90 -8.44 -6.34
CA ALA A 60 12.01 -9.00 -7.11
C ALA A 60 13.27 -9.27 -6.25
N LEU A 61 13.62 -8.35 -5.35
CA LEU A 61 14.73 -8.54 -4.40
C LEU A 61 14.50 -9.74 -3.48
N LEU A 62 13.26 -9.90 -2.97
CA LEU A 62 12.88 -11.03 -2.12
C LEU A 62 12.92 -12.36 -2.89
N ALA A 63 12.38 -12.41 -4.10
CA ALA A 63 12.38 -13.61 -4.92
C ALA A 63 13.81 -14.11 -5.20
N GLU A 64 14.76 -13.20 -5.44
CA GLU A 64 16.17 -13.60 -5.67
C GLU A 64 16.93 -13.91 -4.36
N SER A 65 16.65 -13.22 -3.25
CA SER A 65 17.41 -13.38 -1.99
C SER A 65 16.91 -14.51 -1.10
N ALA A 66 15.60 -14.77 -1.09
CA ALA A 66 14.95 -15.78 -0.26
C ALA A 66 13.84 -16.49 -1.06
N PRO A 67 14.18 -17.28 -2.08
CA PRO A 67 13.19 -17.94 -2.94
C PRO A 67 12.28 -18.93 -2.21
N GLY A 68 12.74 -19.49 -1.07
CA GLY A 68 11.95 -20.40 -0.23
C GLY A 68 11.05 -19.71 0.81
N ASP A 69 11.12 -18.38 0.95
CA ASP A 69 10.30 -17.63 1.89
C ASP A 69 8.98 -17.24 1.20
N LEU A 70 8.08 -18.22 1.10
CA LEU A 70 6.76 -18.06 0.48
C LEU A 70 5.93 -16.98 1.20
N ASP A 71 6.02 -16.90 2.52
CA ASP A 71 5.29 -15.91 3.32
C ASP A 71 5.73 -14.49 2.99
N ALA A 72 7.03 -14.24 2.85
CA ALA A 72 7.53 -12.93 2.42
C ALA A 72 7.10 -12.56 1.00
N GLN A 73 7.06 -13.53 0.08
CA GLN A 73 6.60 -13.31 -1.30
C GLN A 73 5.10 -12.99 -1.36
N LEU A 74 4.27 -13.77 -0.65
CA LEU A 74 2.82 -13.54 -0.56
C LEU A 74 2.52 -12.20 0.12
N GLY A 75 3.22 -11.89 1.22
CA GLY A 75 3.08 -10.61 1.91
C GLY A 75 3.43 -9.40 1.02
N GLN A 76 4.31 -9.60 0.03
CA GLN A 76 4.66 -8.56 -0.94
C GLN A 76 3.61 -8.38 -2.03
N ILE A 77 3.03 -9.47 -2.55
CA ILE A 77 1.88 -9.43 -3.47
C ILE A 77 0.68 -8.72 -2.82
N GLU A 78 0.48 -8.91 -1.52
CA GLU A 78 -0.62 -8.32 -0.77
C GLU A 78 -0.52 -6.81 -0.54
N GLN A 79 0.66 -6.19 -0.73
CA GLN A 79 0.85 -4.76 -0.44
C GLN A 79 -0.09 -3.86 -1.25
N ALA A 80 -0.37 -4.22 -2.51
CA ALA A 80 -1.30 -3.46 -3.36
C ALA A 80 -2.72 -3.46 -2.76
N ARG A 81 -3.21 -4.63 -2.35
CA ARG A 81 -4.52 -4.77 -1.69
C ARG A 81 -4.56 -4.04 -0.35
N LEU A 82 -3.55 -4.20 0.49
CA LEU A 82 -3.49 -3.52 1.78
C LEU A 82 -3.46 -2.00 1.63
N ARG A 83 -2.76 -1.48 0.61
CA ARG A 83 -2.80 -0.05 0.26
C ARG A 83 -4.20 0.39 -0.13
N LEU A 84 -4.91 -0.38 -0.96
CA LEU A 84 -6.28 -0.07 -1.32
C LEU A 84 -7.20 -0.02 -0.09
N VAL A 85 -7.09 -1.02 0.80
CA VAL A 85 -7.83 -1.04 2.09
C VAL A 85 -7.54 0.21 2.91
N LYS A 86 -6.27 0.61 3.06
CA LYS A 86 -5.89 1.81 3.80
C LYS A 86 -6.51 3.07 3.19
N LEU A 87 -6.42 3.22 1.87
CA LEU A 87 -6.94 4.39 1.17
C LEU A 87 -8.47 4.47 1.30
N THR A 88 -9.17 3.36 1.09
CA THR A 88 -10.63 3.30 1.25
C THR A 88 -11.06 3.59 2.69
N ALA A 89 -10.37 3.03 3.69
CA ALA A 89 -10.64 3.32 5.09
C ALA A 89 -10.43 4.80 5.44
N ARG A 90 -9.36 5.45 4.93
CA ARG A 90 -9.15 6.89 5.11
C ARG A 90 -10.26 7.72 4.47
N MET A 91 -10.67 7.36 3.25
CA MET A 91 -11.75 8.03 2.54
C MET A 91 -13.02 8.05 3.38
N HIS A 92 -13.48 6.88 3.84
CA HIS A 92 -14.67 6.76 4.68
C HIS A 92 -14.54 7.50 6.02
N PHE A 93 -13.38 7.40 6.67
CA PHE A 93 -13.14 8.12 7.91
C PHE A 93 -13.29 9.65 7.74
N LEU A 94 -12.76 10.19 6.65
CA LEU A 94 -12.81 11.63 6.38
C LEU A 94 -14.22 12.10 5.97
N SER A 95 -15.00 11.31 5.23
CA SER A 95 -16.38 11.67 4.89
C SER A 95 -17.26 11.85 6.13
N LEU A 96 -17.08 11.02 7.16
CA LEU A 96 -17.81 11.18 8.42
C LEU A 96 -17.44 12.49 9.15
N HIS A 97 -16.19 12.92 9.04
CA HIS A 97 -15.70 14.13 9.73
C HIS A 97 -16.07 15.44 9.04
N ILE A 98 -16.54 15.40 7.80
CA ILE A 98 -17.10 16.59 7.11
C ILE A 98 -18.62 16.68 7.28
N GLY A 99 -19.19 15.99 8.27
CA GLY A 99 -20.60 16.10 8.64
C GLY A 99 -21.55 15.43 7.66
N VAL A 100 -21.07 14.51 6.82
CA VAL A 100 -21.94 13.71 5.96
C VAL A 100 -22.58 12.64 6.82
N ASP A 101 -23.92 12.64 6.86
CA ASP A 101 -24.71 11.62 7.53
C ASP A 101 -24.35 10.23 7.00
N VAL A 102 -24.29 9.22 7.88
CA VAL A 102 -23.90 7.84 7.56
C VAL A 102 -24.78 7.29 6.44
N GLY A 103 -26.08 7.60 6.46
CA GLY A 103 -27.02 7.17 5.41
C GLY A 103 -26.83 7.85 4.04
N ARG A 104 -26.04 8.93 3.98
CA ARG A 104 -25.78 9.72 2.76
C ARG A 104 -24.33 9.66 2.29
N GLU A 105 -23.47 9.01 3.07
CA GLU A 105 -22.04 8.91 2.80
C GLU A 105 -21.75 8.39 1.39
N SER A 106 -22.36 7.25 1.02
CA SER A 106 -22.14 6.63 -0.28
C SER A 106 -22.54 7.57 -1.43
N SER A 107 -23.72 8.20 -1.35
CA SER A 107 -24.20 9.14 -2.38
C SER A 107 -23.29 10.35 -2.52
N TYR A 108 -22.79 10.87 -1.41
CA TYR A 108 -21.87 11.99 -1.39
C TYR A 108 -20.52 11.64 -2.03
N LEU A 109 -19.93 10.51 -1.63
CA LEU A 109 -18.67 10.02 -2.20
C LEU A 109 -18.83 9.77 -3.71
N ARG A 110 -19.93 9.12 -4.13
CA ARG A 110 -20.27 8.93 -5.56
C ARG A 110 -20.34 10.25 -6.32
N GLY A 111 -20.92 11.29 -5.72
CA GLY A 111 -20.94 12.63 -6.32
C GLY A 111 -19.53 13.19 -6.57
N ILE A 112 -18.60 13.01 -5.63
CA ILE A 112 -17.21 13.43 -5.83
C ILE A 112 -16.54 12.59 -6.92
N ALA A 113 -16.69 11.27 -6.88
CA ALA A 113 -16.09 10.37 -7.86
C ALA A 113 -16.60 10.67 -9.27
N ARG A 114 -17.90 10.95 -9.43
CA ARG A 114 -18.49 11.32 -10.73
C ARG A 114 -17.87 12.61 -11.27
N ASN A 115 -17.67 13.60 -10.40
CA ASN A 115 -17.07 14.87 -10.79
C ASN A 115 -15.57 14.75 -11.13
N LEU A 116 -14.82 13.90 -10.43
CA LEU A 116 -13.38 13.77 -10.64
C LEU A 116 -13.01 12.79 -11.75
N PHE A 117 -13.79 11.72 -11.93
CA PHE A 117 -13.41 10.54 -12.71
C PHE A 117 -14.50 10.07 -13.67
N ALA A 118 -15.63 10.77 -13.77
CA ALA A 118 -16.79 10.32 -14.54
C ALA A 118 -17.29 8.91 -14.17
N SER A 119 -17.12 8.51 -12.91
CA SER A 119 -17.53 7.20 -12.38
C SER A 119 -18.27 7.35 -11.05
N ASP A 120 -19.32 6.56 -10.83
CA ASP A 120 -20.02 6.43 -9.55
C ASP A 120 -19.76 5.08 -8.85
N GLU A 121 -18.86 4.27 -9.40
CA GLU A 121 -18.45 3.01 -8.81
C GLU A 121 -17.28 3.22 -7.83
N ILE A 122 -17.60 3.70 -6.63
CA ILE A 122 -16.60 3.98 -5.56
C ILE A 122 -15.72 2.77 -5.27
N GLU A 123 -16.31 1.58 -5.29
CA GLU A 123 -15.64 0.31 -5.01
C GLU A 123 -14.60 -0.07 -6.08
N ARG A 124 -14.69 0.51 -7.28
CA ARG A 124 -13.76 0.26 -8.39
C ARG A 124 -12.68 1.33 -8.55
N LEU A 125 -12.64 2.32 -7.66
CA LEU A 125 -11.59 3.34 -7.71
C LEU A 125 -10.21 2.73 -7.45
N THR A 126 -9.23 3.17 -8.23
CA THR A 126 -7.85 2.70 -8.13
C THR A 126 -7.07 3.37 -7.00
N ASP A 127 -5.90 2.83 -6.67
CA ASP A 127 -4.97 3.43 -5.71
C ASP A 127 -4.38 4.77 -6.18
N GLU A 128 -4.57 5.15 -7.45
CA GLU A 128 -4.26 6.47 -8.00
C GLU A 128 -5.43 7.46 -7.89
N GLN A 129 -6.66 6.97 -7.95
CA GLN A 129 -7.88 7.79 -7.92
C GLN A 129 -8.29 8.15 -6.50
N ILE A 130 -8.28 7.18 -5.57
CA ILE A 130 -8.71 7.41 -4.19
C ILE A 130 -7.91 8.53 -3.49
N PRO A 131 -6.58 8.67 -3.64
CA PRO A 131 -5.83 9.78 -3.06
C PRO A 131 -6.32 11.17 -3.53
N LYS A 132 -6.74 11.30 -4.79
CA LYS A 132 -7.28 12.56 -5.32
C LYS A 132 -8.62 12.91 -4.65
N LEU A 133 -9.46 11.90 -4.44
CA LEU A 133 -10.73 12.04 -3.71
C LEU A 133 -10.47 12.39 -2.24
N ILE A 134 -9.56 11.68 -1.55
CA ILE A 134 -9.11 12.02 -0.19
C ILE A 134 -8.66 13.48 -0.13
N GLY A 135 -7.91 13.96 -1.11
CA GLY A 135 -7.48 15.36 -1.17
C GLY A 135 -8.65 16.36 -1.21
N VAL A 136 -9.77 16.01 -1.84
CA VAL A 136 -11.01 16.83 -1.77
C VAL A 136 -11.58 16.81 -0.35
N LEU A 137 -11.65 15.65 0.29
CA LEU A 137 -12.16 15.52 1.65
C LEU A 137 -11.30 16.28 2.67
N GLU A 138 -9.98 16.16 2.59
CA GLU A 138 -9.05 16.90 3.46
C GLU A 138 -9.19 18.42 3.29
N ARG A 139 -9.40 18.90 2.05
CA ARG A 139 -9.68 20.33 1.80
C ARG A 139 -10.99 20.77 2.46
N ARG A 140 -12.03 19.94 2.40
CA ARG A 140 -13.31 20.23 3.08
C ARG A 140 -13.17 20.17 4.60
N CYS A 141 -12.42 19.23 5.16
CA CYS A 141 -12.09 19.22 6.60
C CYS A 141 -11.43 20.55 7.03
N ARG A 142 -10.51 21.09 6.23
CA ARG A 142 -9.86 22.39 6.50
C ARG A 142 -10.82 23.59 6.46
N GLN A 143 -11.91 23.49 5.72
CA GLN A 143 -12.95 24.53 5.69
C GLN A 143 -13.88 24.47 6.90
N MET A 144 -14.02 23.30 7.52
CA MET A 144 -14.98 23.04 8.59
C MET A 144 -14.38 23.06 10.00
N HIS A 145 -13.08 22.82 10.12
CA HIS A 145 -12.41 22.60 11.40
C HIS A 145 -11.20 23.51 11.57
N THR A 146 -10.81 23.75 12.84
CA THR A 146 -9.57 24.47 13.16
C THR A 146 -8.34 23.71 12.67
N PRO A 147 -7.20 24.39 12.42
CA PRO A 147 -5.97 23.73 11.98
C PRO A 147 -5.50 22.59 12.90
N GLU A 148 -5.63 22.76 14.21
CA GLU A 148 -5.30 21.76 15.23
C GLU A 148 -6.21 20.54 15.09
N ARG A 149 -7.52 20.78 14.95
CA ARG A 149 -8.49 19.70 14.78
C ARG A 149 -8.28 18.95 13.46
N VAL A 150 -7.90 19.65 12.39
CA VAL A 150 -7.55 19.01 11.10
C VAL A 150 -6.33 18.10 11.25
N LYS A 151 -5.28 18.54 11.95
CA LYS A 151 -4.09 17.71 12.20
C LYS A 151 -4.47 16.43 12.93
N ASP A 152 -5.32 16.54 13.95
CA ASP A 152 -5.82 15.39 14.70
C ASP A 152 -6.66 14.45 13.83
N ILE A 153 -7.60 14.97 13.04
CA ILE A 153 -8.44 14.18 12.12
C ILE A 153 -7.57 13.44 11.10
N ILE A 154 -6.58 14.12 10.50
CA ILE A 154 -5.67 13.50 9.54
C ILE A 154 -4.89 12.38 10.20
N LYS A 155 -4.32 12.62 11.39
CA LYS A 155 -3.60 11.59 12.15
C LYS A 155 -4.50 10.38 12.45
N GLN A 156 -5.71 10.63 12.97
CA GLN A 156 -6.68 9.58 13.28
C GLN A 156 -7.09 8.80 12.03
N SER A 157 -7.19 9.45 10.86
CA SER A 157 -7.48 8.75 9.60
C SER A 157 -6.40 7.74 9.26
N TYR A 158 -5.12 8.07 9.45
CA TYR A 158 -4.01 7.14 9.22
C TYR A 158 -4.04 6.00 10.24
N ASP A 159 -4.23 6.30 11.53
CA ASP A 159 -4.31 5.28 12.57
C ASP A 159 -5.48 4.31 12.34
N HIS A 160 -6.64 4.83 11.90
CA HIS A 160 -7.81 4.02 11.54
C HIS A 160 -7.50 3.11 10.34
N ALA A 161 -6.86 3.65 9.31
CA ALA A 161 -6.49 2.89 8.13
C ALA A 161 -5.49 1.77 8.42
N GLU A 162 -4.51 2.01 9.28
CA GLU A 162 -3.58 0.97 9.74
C GLU A 162 -4.31 -0.15 10.49
N LYS A 163 -5.29 0.19 11.35
CA LYS A 163 -6.12 -0.81 12.04
C LYS A 163 -6.93 -1.65 11.04
N GLN A 164 -7.56 -1.03 10.04
CA GLN A 164 -8.33 -1.76 9.02
C GLN A 164 -7.44 -2.69 8.19
N ALA A 165 -6.25 -2.25 7.81
CA ALA A 165 -5.29 -3.10 7.10
C ALA A 165 -4.82 -4.29 7.95
N ALA A 166 -4.58 -4.09 9.25
CA ALA A 166 -4.22 -5.17 10.16
C ALA A 166 -5.36 -6.20 10.32
N ILE A 167 -6.62 -5.74 10.37
CA ILE A 167 -7.79 -6.63 10.39
C ILE A 167 -7.88 -7.42 9.08
N ALA A 168 -7.78 -6.75 7.93
CA ALA A 168 -7.85 -7.38 6.62
C ALA A 168 -6.75 -8.44 6.42
N SER A 169 -5.53 -8.16 6.90
CA SER A 169 -4.42 -9.11 6.88
C SER A 169 -4.70 -10.33 7.77
N ARG A 170 -5.25 -10.15 8.97
CA ARG A 170 -5.58 -11.25 9.89
C ARG A 170 -6.71 -12.15 9.39
N VAL A 171 -7.81 -11.57 8.88
CA VAL A 171 -8.95 -12.33 8.34
C VAL A 171 -8.48 -13.24 7.20
N GLN A 172 -7.66 -12.70 6.30
CA GLN A 172 -7.12 -13.45 5.19
C GLN A 172 -6.15 -14.55 5.63
N TRP A 173 -5.37 -14.33 6.69
CA TRP A 173 -4.51 -15.38 7.26
C TRP A 173 -5.33 -16.51 7.90
N ALA A 174 -6.46 -16.17 8.54
CA ALA A 174 -7.40 -17.15 9.08
C ALA A 174 -8.09 -17.97 7.98
N GLU A 175 -8.46 -17.36 6.85
CA GLU A 175 -9.03 -18.05 5.68
C GLU A 175 -8.03 -18.99 4.98
N ARG A 176 -6.73 -18.78 5.18
CA ARG A 176 -5.67 -19.62 4.58
C ARG A 176 -5.18 -20.75 5.47
N LYS A 177 -5.49 -20.72 6.78
CA LYS A 177 -5.20 -21.86 7.64
C LYS A 177 -6.14 -23.01 7.26
N PRO A 178 -5.63 -24.22 6.98
CA PRO A 178 -6.51 -25.39 6.94
C PRO A 178 -7.22 -25.50 8.30
N PRO A 179 -8.49 -25.92 8.34
CA PRO A 179 -9.17 -26.17 9.60
C PRO A 179 -8.31 -27.13 10.44
N GLU A 180 -7.95 -26.71 11.65
CA GLU A 180 -7.28 -27.55 12.64
C GLU A 180 -8.25 -28.70 12.97
N GLY A 181 -8.14 -29.83 12.25
CA GLY A 181 -9.11 -30.93 12.38
C GLY A 181 -8.91 -32.13 11.45
N ASP A 182 -8.36 -31.97 10.24
CA ASP A 182 -8.11 -33.11 9.36
C ASP A 182 -6.63 -33.51 9.39
N ASN A 183 -6.25 -34.25 10.42
CA ASN A 183 -5.08 -35.12 10.40
C ASN A 183 -5.55 -36.57 10.12
N PRO A 184 -5.53 -37.06 8.88
CA PRO A 184 -5.82 -38.46 8.56
C PRO A 184 -4.55 -39.32 8.63
N PHE A 185 -3.70 -39.11 9.63
CA PHE A 185 -2.56 -39.98 9.94
C PHE A 185 -2.46 -40.22 11.44
#